data_AF-A0A377K7Y9-F1
#
_entry.id   AF-A0A377K7Y9-F1
#
_cell.length_a   1.000
_cell.length_b   1.000
_cell.length_c   1.000
_cell.angle_alpha   90.00
_cell.angle_beta   90.00
_cell.angle_gamma   90.00
#
_symmetry.space_group_name_H-M   'P 1'
#
loop_
_entity.id
_entity.type
_entity.pdbx_description
1 polymer ?
#
loop_
_entity_poly.entity_id
_entity_poly.type
_entity_poly.pdbx_seq_one_letter_code
_entity_poly.pdbx_strand_id
1 'polypeptide(L)'
;MLKRCLSPLTLVNQVALIVLLSTAIGLAGMAVSGWLVQGVQGSAHAINKAGSLRMQSYRLLAAVPLSEKDKPLIKEMEQTAFSAELTRAAERDGQLAQLQGLQDYWRNELIPALIRAQNRETVSADVSQFCCRA
;
A
#
# COMPACT_ATOMS: atom_id res chain seq x y z
N MET A 1 15.05 45.94 16.22
CA MET A 1 13.89 46.64 16.82
C MET A 1 12.85 45.69 17.43
N LEU A 2 13.14 44.39 17.61
CA LEU A 2 12.22 43.40 18.19
C LEU A 2 12.26 43.31 19.73
N LYS A 3 13.06 44.14 20.41
CA LYS A 3 13.27 44.08 21.87
C LYS A 3 12.34 44.98 22.68
N ARG A 4 11.48 45.79 22.04
CA ARG A 4 10.67 46.85 22.70
C ARG A 4 9.15 46.68 22.62
N CYS A 5 8.62 45.64 21.97
CA CYS A 5 7.17 45.37 21.97
C CYS A 5 6.69 44.54 23.17
N LEU A 6 7.59 44.12 24.06
CA LEU A 6 7.30 43.34 25.26
C LEU A 6 7.68 44.21 26.49
N SER A 7 6.85 45.20 26.83
CA SER A 7 6.85 45.79 28.18
C SER A 7 6.73 44.66 29.23
N PRO A 8 7.26 44.80 30.46
CA PRO A 8 7.76 43.67 31.23
C PRO A 8 6.60 42.74 31.57
N LEU A 9 6.44 41.68 30.77
CA LEU A 9 5.70 40.51 31.20
C LEU A 9 6.35 40.14 32.52
N THR A 10 5.54 40.14 33.58
CA THR A 10 5.99 39.67 34.89
C THR A 10 6.64 38.29 34.69
N LEU A 11 7.59 37.93 35.55
CA LEU A 11 8.23 36.60 35.49
C LEU A 11 7.18 35.48 35.35
N VAL A 12 6.04 35.64 36.03
CA VAL A 12 4.87 34.76 35.95
C VAL A 12 4.30 34.68 34.52
N ASN A 13 4.06 35.82 33.86
CA ASN A 13 3.53 35.82 32.49
C ASN A 13 4.54 35.25 31.47
N GLN A 14 5.84 35.46 31.68
CA GLN A 14 6.88 34.87 30.84
C GLN A 14 6.89 33.34 30.97
N VAL A 15 6.84 32.83 32.19
CA VAL A 15 6.77 31.38 32.46
C VAL A 15 5.47 30.80 31.90
N ALA A 16 4.32 31.45 32.12
CA ALA A 16 3.03 31.01 31.58
C ALA A 16 3.06 30.93 30.05
N LEU A 17 3.68 31.90 29.38
CA LEU A 17 3.80 31.93 27.92
C LEU A 17 4.75 30.83 27.42
N ILE A 18 5.87 30.59 28.10
CA ILE A 18 6.79 29.48 27.75
C ILE A 18 6.09 28.13 27.91
N VAL A 19 5.36 27.91 29.01
CA VAL A 19 4.60 26.67 29.23
C VAL A 19 3.55 26.50 28.13
N LEU A 20 2.77 27.53 27.81
CA LEU A 20 1.76 27.49 26.76
C LEU A 20 2.37 27.16 25.39
N LEU A 21 3.48 27.80 25.02
CA LEU A 21 4.21 27.50 23.79
C LEU A 21 4.76 26.07 23.78
N SER A 22 5.31 25.61 24.90
CA SER A 22 5.83 24.24 25.03
C SER A 22 4.72 23.22 24.87
N THR A 23 3.54 23.46 25.45
CA THR A 23 2.35 22.62 25.26
C THR A 23 1.89 22.62 23.80
N ALA A 24 1.85 23.79 23.14
CA ALA A 24 1.47 23.88 21.73
C ALA A 24 2.42 23.10 20.82
N ILE A 25 3.74 23.19 21.07
CA ILE A 25 4.75 22.41 20.35
C ILE A 25 4.57 20.91 20.61
N GLY A 26 4.29 20.51 21.85
CA GLY A 26 4.01 19.11 22.20
C GLY A 26 2.81 18.55 21.44
N LEU A 27 1.71 19.30 21.37
CA LEU A 27 0.51 18.92 20.63
C LEU A 27 0.76 18.84 19.12
N ALA A 28 1.49 19.81 18.56
CA ALA A 28 1.88 19.78 17.16
C ALA A 28 2.75 18.56 16.83
N GLY A 29 3.71 18.24 17.70
CA GLY A 29 4.57 17.05 17.56
C GLY A 29 3.77 15.74 17.61
N MET A 30 2.79 15.64 18.49
CA MET A 30 1.88 14.49 18.55
C MET A 30 1.03 14.37 17.28
N ALA A 31 0.51 15.48 16.76
CA ALA A 31 -0.27 15.49 15.52
C ALA A 31 0.56 15.02 14.32
N VAL A 32 1.79 15.53 14.16
CA VAL A 32 2.72 15.10 13.10
C VAL A 32 3.08 13.62 13.25
N SER A 33 3.35 13.16 14.48
CA SER A 33 3.64 11.75 14.73
C SER A 33 2.46 10.84 14.36
N GLY A 34 1.24 11.25 14.71
CA GLY A 34 0.02 10.52 14.34
C GLY A 34 -0.17 10.44 12.83
N TRP A 35 0.04 11.56 12.12
CA TRP A 35 -0.02 11.59 10.66
C TRP A 35 1.01 10.66 10.01
N LEU A 36 2.26 10.67 10.49
CA LEU A 36 3.32 9.80 9.97
C LEU A 36 3.02 8.31 10.21
N VAL A 37 2.55 7.95 11.41
CA VAL A 37 2.22 6.56 11.76
C VAL A 37 1.09 6.03 10.87
N GLN A 38 0.05 6.82 10.62
CA GLN A 38 -1.05 6.43 9.73
C GLN A 38 -0.57 6.22 8.29
N GLY A 39 0.35 7.06 7.80
CA GLY A 39 0.98 6.90 6.50
C GLY A 39 1.77 5.59 6.38
N VAL A 40 2.66 5.32 7.34
CA VAL A 40 3.51 4.11 7.35
C VAL A 40 2.68 2.82 7.44
N GLN A 41 1.64 2.79 8.29
CA GLN A 41 0.77 1.61 8.41
C GLN A 41 0.00 1.33 7.11
N GLY A 42 -0.49 2.37 6.44
CA GLY A 42 -1.16 2.24 5.15
C GLY A 42 -0.26 1.65 4.06
N SER A 43 1.01 2.04 4.03
CA SER A 43 2.00 1.50 3.09
C SER A 43 2.39 0.05 3.44
N ALA A 44 2.53 -0.30 4.73
CA ALA A 44 2.83 -1.67 5.14
C ALA A 44 1.74 -2.67 4.70
N HIS A 45 0.47 -2.30 4.81
CA HIS A 45 -0.63 -3.15 4.38
C HIS A 45 -0.65 -3.33 2.86
N ALA A 46 -0.38 -2.27 2.10
CA ALA A 46 -0.29 -2.32 0.64
C ALA A 46 0.89 -3.17 0.15
N ILE A 47 2.06 -3.07 0.80
CA ILE A 47 3.21 -3.95 0.52
C ILE A 47 2.84 -5.42 0.75
N ASN A 48 2.08 -5.72 1.81
CA ASN A 48 1.63 -7.08 2.08
C ASN A 48 0.64 -7.59 1.01
N LYS A 49 -0.24 -6.73 0.49
CA LYS A 49 -1.14 -7.07 -0.64
C LYS A 49 -0.35 -7.31 -1.93
N ALA A 50 0.63 -6.47 -2.25
CA ALA A 50 1.51 -6.71 -3.40
C ALA A 50 2.34 -7.99 -3.24
N GLY A 51 2.83 -8.28 -2.02
CA GLY A 51 3.50 -9.52 -1.68
C GLY A 51 2.59 -10.75 -1.83
N SER A 52 1.35 -10.66 -1.38
CA SER A 52 0.39 -11.77 -1.48
C SER A 52 0.00 -12.07 -2.93
N LEU A 53 0.03 -11.09 -3.84
CA LEU A 53 -0.17 -11.35 -5.28
C LEU A 53 0.87 -12.31 -5.85
N ARG A 54 2.15 -12.14 -5.51
CA ARG A 54 3.22 -13.05 -5.97
C ARG A 54 3.00 -14.46 -5.44
N MET A 55 2.69 -14.58 -4.14
CA MET A 55 2.42 -15.86 -3.51
C MET A 55 1.19 -16.55 -4.12
N GLN A 56 0.10 -15.82 -4.37
CA GLN A 56 -1.11 -16.32 -5.00
C GLN A 56 -0.87 -16.73 -6.47
N SER A 57 -0.02 -16.01 -7.19
CA SER A 57 0.37 -16.37 -8.57
C SER A 57 1.06 -17.74 -8.62
N TYR A 58 2.00 -17.99 -7.71
CA TYR A 58 2.66 -19.29 -7.62
C TYR A 58 1.74 -20.40 -7.10
N ARG A 59 0.78 -20.09 -6.21
CA ARG A 59 -0.28 -21.05 -5.80
C ARG A 59 -1.12 -21.48 -7.01
N LEU A 60 -1.53 -20.54 -7.86
CA LEU A 60 -2.29 -20.85 -9.08
C LEU A 60 -1.45 -21.67 -10.06
N LEU A 61 -0.17 -21.32 -10.27
CA LEU A 61 0.74 -22.11 -11.11
C LEU A 61 0.89 -23.55 -10.58
N ALA A 62 1.00 -23.72 -9.27
CA ALA A 62 1.08 -25.04 -8.65
C ALA A 62 -0.22 -25.86 -8.82
N ALA A 63 -1.37 -25.20 -8.99
CA ALA A 63 -2.65 -25.84 -9.19
C ALA A 63 -2.94 -26.22 -10.65
N VAL A 64 -2.12 -25.80 -11.63
CA VAL A 64 -2.29 -26.17 -13.04
C VAL A 64 -2.13 -27.69 -13.24
N PRO A 65 -3.03 -28.37 -13.99
CA PRO A 65 -4.19 -27.82 -14.71
C PRO A 65 -5.34 -27.43 -13.77
N LEU A 66 -5.84 -26.20 -13.93
CA LEU A 66 -6.89 -25.67 -13.08
C LEU A 66 -8.23 -26.37 -13.30
N SER A 67 -9.01 -26.49 -12.23
CA SER A 67 -10.34 -27.08 -12.24
C SER A 67 -11.33 -26.21 -11.48
N GLU A 68 -12.60 -26.62 -11.46
CA GLU A 68 -13.68 -25.91 -10.76
C GLU A 68 -13.38 -25.65 -9.27
N LYS A 69 -12.62 -26.54 -8.62
CA LYS A 69 -12.21 -26.40 -7.21
C LYS A 69 -11.25 -25.23 -6.97
N ASP A 70 -10.59 -24.74 -8.01
CA ASP A 70 -9.55 -23.70 -7.96
C ASP A 70 -10.12 -22.29 -8.24
N LYS A 71 -11.40 -22.19 -8.64
CA LYS A 71 -12.12 -20.91 -8.78
C LYS A 71 -12.02 -19.99 -7.55
N PRO A 72 -12.07 -20.49 -6.30
CA PRO A 72 -11.86 -19.65 -5.11
C PRO A 72 -10.48 -18.98 -5.09
N LEU A 73 -9.43 -19.64 -5.57
CA LEU A 73 -8.07 -19.08 -5.61
C LEU A 73 -7.98 -17.90 -6.60
N ILE A 74 -8.63 -18.03 -7.76
CA ILE A 74 -8.70 -16.95 -8.76
C ILE A 74 -9.44 -15.75 -8.16
N LYS A 75 -10.54 -15.99 -7.46
CA LYS A 75 -11.34 -14.93 -6.82
C LYS A 75 -10.59 -14.25 -5.68
N GLU A 76 -9.86 -14.99 -4.85
CA GLU A 76 -9.00 -14.46 -3.79
C GLU A 76 -7.94 -13.50 -4.37
N MET A 77 -7.35 -13.90 -5.50
CA MET A 77 -6.34 -13.11 -6.20
C MET A 77 -6.95 -11.87 -6.86
N GLU A 78 -8.14 -11.98 -7.46
CA GLU A 78 -8.87 -10.82 -7.98
C GLU A 78 -9.16 -9.80 -6.87
N GLN A 79 -9.67 -10.26 -5.73
CA GLN A 79 -9.94 -9.38 -4.58
C GLN A 79 -8.67 -8.67 -4.08
N THR A 80 -7.52 -9.34 -4.16
CA THR A 80 -6.24 -8.74 -3.79
C THR A 80 -5.80 -7.69 -4.82
N ALA A 81 -5.82 -8.03 -6.11
CA ALA A 81 -5.35 -7.19 -7.21
C ALA A 81 -6.18 -5.92 -7.37
N PHE A 82 -7.49 -6.00 -7.11
CA PHE A 82 -8.43 -4.88 -7.21
C PHE A 82 -8.83 -4.32 -5.84
N SER A 83 -8.01 -4.53 -4.80
CA SER A 83 -8.31 -4.00 -3.47
C SER A 83 -8.21 -2.46 -3.44
N ALA A 84 -9.15 -1.83 -2.71
CA ALA A 84 -9.13 -0.39 -2.49
C ALA A 84 -7.87 0.08 -1.74
N GLU A 85 -7.28 -0.78 -0.92
CA GLU A 85 -6.03 -0.51 -0.21
C GLU A 85 -4.84 -0.38 -1.18
N LEU A 86 -4.70 -1.33 -2.12
CA LEU A 86 -3.65 -1.29 -3.13
C LEU A 86 -3.85 -0.09 -4.08
N THR A 87 -5.09 0.22 -4.44
CA THR A 87 -5.43 1.39 -5.26
C THR A 87 -5.04 2.70 -4.57
N ARG A 88 -5.44 2.89 -3.31
CA ARG A 88 -5.08 4.10 -2.55
C ARG A 88 -3.58 4.23 -2.33
N ALA A 89 -2.86 3.13 -2.16
CA ALA A 89 -1.41 3.17 -2.05
C ALA A 89 -0.77 3.57 -3.38
N ALA A 90 -1.20 2.97 -4.49
CA ALA A 90 -0.72 3.34 -5.82
C ALA A 90 -1.02 4.80 -6.18
N GLU A 91 -2.17 5.36 -5.77
CA GLU A 91 -2.48 6.78 -5.92
C GLU A 91 -1.52 7.68 -5.12
N ARG A 92 -1.30 7.35 -3.83
CA ARG A 92 -0.38 8.11 -2.97
C ARG A 92 1.06 8.09 -3.48
N ASP A 93 1.50 6.96 -4.00
CA ASP A 93 2.88 6.73 -4.42
C ASP A 93 3.10 7.07 -5.92
N GLY A 94 2.07 7.55 -6.64
CA GLY A 94 2.15 7.89 -8.06
C GLY A 94 2.29 6.70 -9.00
N GLN A 95 1.93 5.50 -8.55
CA GLN A 95 2.06 4.22 -9.27
C GLN A 95 0.74 3.71 -9.87
N LEU A 96 -0.31 4.54 -9.93
CA LEU A 96 -1.63 4.12 -10.41
C LEU A 96 -1.58 3.49 -11.81
N ALA A 97 -0.82 4.07 -12.75
CA ALA A 97 -0.65 3.52 -14.10
C ALA A 97 0.02 2.14 -14.10
N GLN A 98 0.99 1.90 -13.21
CA GLN A 98 1.66 0.61 -13.07
C GLN A 98 0.70 -0.44 -12.49
N LEU A 99 -0.10 -0.08 -11.49
CA LEU A 99 -1.14 -0.95 -10.93
C LEU A 99 -2.18 -1.32 -11.99
N GLN A 100 -2.64 -0.36 -12.79
CA GLN A 100 -3.58 -0.60 -13.88
C GLN A 100 -3.00 -1.56 -14.92
N GLY A 101 -1.77 -1.33 -15.38
CA GLY A 101 -1.11 -2.25 -16.32
C GLY A 101 -0.95 -3.68 -15.77
N LEU A 102 -0.72 -3.81 -14.46
CA LEU A 102 -0.69 -5.10 -13.78
C LEU A 102 -2.07 -5.76 -13.73
N GLN A 103 -3.10 -5.01 -13.39
CA GLN A 103 -4.50 -5.47 -13.37
C GLN A 103 -4.98 -5.90 -14.77
N ASP A 104 -4.60 -5.14 -15.79
CA ASP A 104 -4.92 -5.44 -17.19
C ASP A 104 -4.22 -6.72 -17.65
N TYR A 105 -2.92 -6.87 -17.40
CA TYR A 105 -2.19 -8.09 -17.72
C TYR A 105 -2.78 -9.30 -16.98
N TRP A 106 -3.12 -9.14 -15.70
CA TRP A 106 -3.75 -10.20 -14.91
C TRP A 106 -5.05 -10.69 -15.56
N ARG A 107 -5.95 -9.76 -15.92
CA ARG A 107 -7.29 -10.07 -16.42
C ARG A 107 -7.26 -10.59 -17.87
N ASN A 108 -6.43 -9.99 -18.71
CA ASN A 108 -6.49 -10.19 -20.16
C ASN A 108 -5.49 -11.24 -20.65
N GLU A 109 -4.40 -11.48 -19.93
CA GLU A 109 -3.33 -12.39 -20.36
C GLU A 109 -3.15 -13.57 -19.38
N LEU A 110 -2.81 -13.28 -18.12
CA LEU A 110 -2.39 -14.30 -17.15
C LEU A 110 -3.50 -15.29 -16.79
N ILE A 111 -4.68 -14.81 -16.37
CA ILE A 111 -5.78 -15.71 -15.98
C ILE A 111 -6.25 -16.57 -17.16
N PRO A 112 -6.50 -16.03 -18.37
CA PRO A 112 -6.81 -16.85 -19.54
C PRO A 112 -5.73 -17.86 -19.90
N ALA A 113 -4.44 -17.55 -19.70
CA ALA A 113 -3.35 -18.49 -19.91
C ALA A 113 -3.39 -19.64 -18.89
N LEU A 114 -3.52 -19.31 -17.59
CA LEU A 114 -3.61 -20.29 -16.50
C LEU A 114 -4.82 -21.24 -16.63
N ILE A 115 -5.97 -20.74 -17.08
CA ILE A 115 -7.18 -21.56 -17.29
C ILE A 115 -6.99 -22.54 -18.45
N ARG A 116 -6.28 -22.14 -19.52
CA ARG A 116 -6.06 -22.98 -20.71
C ARG A 116 -4.89 -23.96 -20.55
N ALA A 117 -3.94 -23.64 -19.68
CA ALA A 117 -2.73 -24.42 -19.49
C ALA A 117 -3.02 -25.84 -19.00
N GLN A 118 -2.43 -26.82 -19.71
CA GLN A 118 -2.50 -28.24 -19.33
C GLN A 118 -1.26 -28.67 -18.51
N ASN A 119 -0.22 -27.86 -18.52
CA ASN A 119 1.03 -28.11 -17.83
C ASN A 119 1.63 -26.78 -17.34
N ARG A 120 2.51 -26.85 -16.33
CA ARG A 120 3.05 -25.64 -15.68
C ARG A 120 4.07 -24.94 -16.56
N GLU A 121 4.79 -25.69 -17.39
CA GLU A 121 5.88 -25.20 -18.21
C GLU A 121 5.40 -24.12 -19.18
N THR A 122 4.21 -24.32 -19.78
CA THR A 122 3.62 -23.40 -20.75
C THR A 122 3.21 -22.03 -20.21
N VAL A 123 2.99 -21.89 -18.90
CA VAL A 123 2.50 -20.64 -18.27
C VAL A 123 3.43 -20.13 -17.15
N SER A 124 4.51 -20.86 -16.85
CA SER A 124 5.48 -20.44 -15.83
C SER A 124 6.12 -19.08 -16.12
N ALA A 125 6.42 -18.81 -17.39
CA ALA A 125 7.01 -17.54 -17.83
C ALA A 125 6.06 -16.35 -17.60
N ASP A 126 4.76 -16.53 -17.89
CA ASP A 126 3.73 -15.50 -17.66
C ASP A 126 3.58 -15.19 -16.16
N VAL A 127 3.62 -16.24 -15.33
CA VAL A 127 3.58 -16.10 -13.86
C VAL A 127 4.81 -15.34 -13.35
N SER A 128 6.00 -15.67 -13.84
CA SER A 128 7.23 -14.96 -13.48
C SER A 128 7.19 -13.50 -13.94
N GLN A 129 6.75 -13.24 -15.18
CA GLN A 129 6.60 -11.90 -15.72
C GLN A 129 5.62 -11.05 -14.91
N PHE A 130 4.49 -11.63 -14.49
CA PHE A 130 3.55 -10.96 -13.58
C PHE A 130 4.19 -10.64 -12.23
N CYS A 131 4.90 -11.59 -11.63
CA CYS A 131 5.57 -11.40 -10.33
C CYS A 131 6.67 -10.34 -10.36
N CYS A 132 7.32 -10.12 -11.51
CA CYS A 132 8.29 -9.05 -11.72
C CYS A 132 7.65 -7.67 -11.87
N ARG A 133 6.37 -7.60 -12.29
CA ARG A 133 5.61 -6.34 -12.43
C ARG A 133 4.91 -5.93 -11.13
N ALA A 134 4.47 -6.92 -10.35
CA ALA A 134 3.97 -6.79 -8.98
C ALA A 134 5.09 -6.41 -8.02
#